data_AF-A0A967J7A2-F1
#
_entry.id   AF-A0A967J7A2-F1
#
_cell.length_a   1.000
_cell.length_b   1.000
_cell.length_c   1.000
_cell.angle_alpha   90.00
_cell.angle_beta   90.00
_cell.angle_gamma   90.00
#
_symmetry.space_group_name_H-M   'P 1'
#
loop_
_entity.id
_entity.type
_entity.pdbx_description
1 polymer ?
#
loop_
_entity_poly.entity_id
_entity_poly.type
_entity_poly.pdbx_seq_one_letter_code
_entity_poly.pdbx_strand_id
1 'polypeptide(L)' 'MTAWVALVEVARLRPSDRVGITAAAGGVGTAAVQIASSSGCHVVAMVGSEEK' A
#
# COMPACT_ATOMS: atom_id res chain seq x y z
N MET A 1 7.67 6.44 7.65
CA MET A 1 6.60 6.99 8.51
C MET A 1 5.32 7.26 7.74
N THR A 2 5.32 8.02 6.64
CA THR A 2 4.09 8.43 5.90
C THR A 2 3.13 7.28 5.57
N ALA A 3 3.61 6.18 4.97
CA ALA A 3 2.77 5.04 4.64
C ALA A 3 2.18 4.34 5.88
N TRP A 4 2.95 4.28 6.97
CA TRP A 4 2.50 3.68 8.23
C TRP A 4 1.36 4.48 8.86
N VAL A 5 1.52 5.80 8.98
CA VAL A 5 0.48 6.68 9.53
C VAL A 5 -0.81 6.55 8.70
N ALA A 6 -0.70 6.57 7.37
CA ALA A 6 -1.87 6.45 6.50
C ALA A 6 -2.59 5.10 6.64
N LEU A 7 -1.86 3.99 6.63
CA LEU A 7 -2.46 2.65 6.57
C LEU A 7 -2.82 2.08 7.95
N VAL A 8 -1.97 2.29 8.95
CA VAL A 8 -2.12 1.67 10.27
C VAL A 8 -2.87 2.58 11.22
N GLU A 9 -2.51 3.85 11.30
CA GLU A 9 -3.11 4.77 12.29
C GLU A 9 -4.44 5.35 11.79
N VAL A 10 -4.46 5.81 10.53
CA VAL A 10 -5.65 6.47 9.94
C VAL A 10 -6.62 5.44 9.37
N ALA A 11 -6.19 4.63 8.39
CA ALA A 11 -7.06 3.66 7.72
C ALA A 11 -7.38 2.45 8.60
N ARG A 12 -6.48 2.09 9.54
CA ARG A 12 -6.61 0.94 10.45
C ARG A 12 -6.93 -0.35 9.70
N LEU A 13 -6.07 -0.68 8.74
CA LEU A 13 -6.20 -1.88 7.91
C LEU A 13 -6.43 -3.15 8.74
N ARG A 14 -7.28 -4.02 8.21
CA ARG A 14 -7.60 -5.33 8.77
C ARG A 14 -7.22 -6.43 7.78
N PRO A 15 -6.87 -7.64 8.27
CA PRO A 15 -6.67 -8.78 7.40
C PRO A 15 -7.89 -8.97 6.48
N SER A 16 -7.66 -9.30 5.22
CA SER A 16 -8.66 -9.43 4.15
C SER A 16 -9.22 -8.13 3.57
N ASP A 17 -8.84 -6.95 4.06
CA ASP A 17 -9.20 -5.69 3.40
C ASP A 17 -8.61 -5.61 1.98
N ARG A 18 -9.32 -4.93 1.08
CA ARG A 18 -8.86 -4.70 -0.30
C ARG A 18 -8.32 -3.29 -0.42
N VAL A 19 -7.04 -3.14 -0.78
CA VAL A 19 -6.32 -1.87 -0.73
C VAL A 19 -5.79 -1.52 -2.11
N GLY A 20 -6.20 -0.38 -2.64
CA GLY A 20 -5.65 0.20 -3.86
C GLY A 20 -4.51 1.17 -3.56
N ILE A 21 -3.34 0.99 -4.17
CA ILE A 21 -2.17 1.84 -3.99
C ILE A 21 -1.75 2.42 -5.34
N THR A 22 -1.84 3.74 -5.48
CA THR A 22 -1.38 4.47 -6.66
C THR A 22 0.09 4.85 -6.55
N ALA A 23 0.75 5.06 -7.69
CA ALA A 23 2.19 5.39 -7.76
C ALA A 23 3.04 4.39 -6.95
N ALA A 24 2.68 3.11 -7.01
CA ALA A 24 3.19 2.05 -6.14
C ALA A 24 4.70 1.79 -6.28
N ALA A 25 5.31 2.19 -7.40
CA ALA A 25 6.75 2.08 -7.63
C ALA A 25 7.58 3.24 -7.01
N GLY A 26 6.93 4.27 -6.46
CA GLY A 26 7.62 5.36 -5.76
C GLY A 26 7.98 4.99 -4.32
N GLY A 27 8.90 5.73 -3.69
CA GLY A 27 9.41 5.36 -2.35
C GLY A 27 8.33 5.15 -1.27
N VAL A 28 7.29 6.00 -1.24
CA VAL A 28 6.15 5.82 -0.30
C VAL A 28 5.21 4.70 -0.77
N GLY A 29 4.98 4.59 -2.07
CA GLY A 29 4.12 3.57 -2.67
C GLY A 29 4.63 2.16 -2.39
N THR A 30 5.93 1.92 -2.56
CA THR A 30 6.56 0.63 -2.30
C THR A 30 6.42 0.26 -0.82
N ALA A 31 6.66 1.21 0.09
CA ALA A 31 6.47 0.99 1.52
C ALA A 31 5.00 0.69 1.86
N ALA A 32 4.05 1.39 1.24
CA ALA A 32 2.62 1.14 1.42
C ALA A 32 2.21 -0.27 0.95
N VAL A 33 2.74 -0.74 -0.18
CA VAL A 33 2.49 -2.10 -0.69
C VAL A 33 3.00 -3.13 0.31
N GLN A 34 4.21 -2.97 0.84
CA GLN A 34 4.76 -3.92 1.80
C GLN A 34 3.97 -3.95 3.10
N ILE A 35 3.58 -2.80 3.64
CA ILE A 35 2.79 -2.71 4.88
C ILE A 35 1.40 -3.34 4.69
N ALA A 36 0.69 -3.01 3.60
CA ALA A 36 -0.63 -3.56 3.35
C ALA A 36 -0.59 -5.08 3.14
N SER A 37 0.37 -5.58 2.36
CA SER A 37 0.55 -7.02 2.13
C SER A 37 0.92 -7.77 3.43
N SER A 38 1.83 -7.22 4.25
CA SER A 38 2.20 -7.83 5.53
C SER A 38 1.07 -7.80 6.57
N SER A 39 0.11 -6.88 6.41
CA SER A 39 -1.10 -6.82 7.23
C SER A 39 -2.18 -7.83 6.80
N GLY A 40 -1.90 -8.69 5.81
CA GLY A 40 -2.84 -9.70 5.31
C GLY A 40 -3.94 -9.14 4.40
N CYS A 41 -3.73 -7.95 3.82
CA CYS A 41 -4.66 -7.33 2.89
C CYS A 41 -4.45 -7.85 1.47
N HIS A 42 -5.49 -7.75 0.64
CA HIS A 42 -5.39 -7.92 -0.80
C HIS A 42 -5.03 -6.58 -1.45
N VAL A 43 -3.82 -6.48 -1.99
CA VAL A 43 -3.27 -5.22 -2.52
C VAL A 43 -3.38 -5.18 -4.05
N VAL A 44 -3.89 -4.07 -4.58
CA VAL A 44 -3.85 -3.72 -6.01
C VAL A 44 -2.94 -2.51 -6.18
N ALA A 45 -1.79 -2.72 -6.80
CA ALA A 45 -0.79 -1.69 -7.06
C ALA A 45 -0.96 -1.10 -8.47
N MET A 46 -0.93 0.23 -8.59
CA MET A 46 -0.99 0.96 -9.85
C MET A 46 0.27 1.79 -10.05
N VAL A 47 0.84 1.70 -11.24
CA VAL A 47 2.07 2.38 -11.67
C VAL A 47 1.80 3.19 -12.95
N GLY A 48 2.64 4.20 -13.21
CA GLY A 48 2.44 5.12 -14.32
C GLY A 48 3.00 4.66 -15.67
N SER A 49 3.72 3.53 -15.71
CA SER A 49 4.40 3.01 -16.90
C SER A 49 4.70 1.53 -16.71
N GLU A 50 4.82 0.77 -17.80
CA GLU A 50 5.11 -0.67 -17.77
C GLU A 50 6.52 -1.00 -17.26
N GLU A 51 7.50 -0.10 -17.44
CA GLU A 51 8.87 -0.27 -16.94
C GLU A 51 8.97 -0.27 -15.40
N LYS A 52 7.93 0.18 -14.69
CA LYS A 52 7.89 0.36 -13.23
C LYS A 52 7.07 -0.71 -12.55
#